data_AF-A0A820Q8H2-F1
#
_entry.id   AF-A0A820Q8H2-F1
#
_cell.length_a   1.000
_cell.length_b   1.000
_cell.length_c   1.000
_cell.angle_alpha   90.00
_cell.angle_beta   90.00
_cell.angle_gamma   90.00
#
_symmetry.space_group_name_H-M   'P 1'
#
loop_
_entity.id
_entity.type
_entity.pdbx_description
1 polymer ?
#
loop_
_entity_poly.entity_id
_entity_poly.type
_entity_poly.pdbx_seq_one_letter_code
_entity_poly.pdbx_strand_id
1 'polypeptide(L)'
;NLNSRFRKFLTCSNFPIKINISSISRSNFQDYYTDIIIPYQHRITSICIRNLFFNCDISLHTILSKFIQLERLILENISSEYVENILKDIACLPNLSSLVIIVEDHVKNVNECYLSIFRLPKLKYCKISLGNYNFISDSLPYATNEFSSIEQLVIKHEVYFNAIH
;
A
#
# COMPACT_ATOMS: atom_id res chain seq x y z
N ASN A 1 -31.54 17.93 2.57
CA ASN A 1 -30.88 16.83 3.31
C ASN A 1 -29.95 16.07 2.36
N LEU A 2 -28.71 16.55 2.14
CA LEU A 2 -27.76 15.91 1.22
C LEU A 2 -27.17 14.62 1.81
N ASN A 3 -26.99 14.55 3.13
CA ASN A 3 -26.41 13.39 3.81
C ASN A 3 -27.24 12.12 3.64
N SER A 4 -28.57 12.22 3.57
CA SER A 4 -29.42 11.04 3.33
C SER A 4 -29.31 10.51 1.90
N ARG A 5 -29.11 11.37 0.89
CA ARG A 5 -28.87 10.94 -0.50
C ARG A 5 -27.51 10.26 -0.64
N PHE A 6 -26.45 10.81 -0.02
CA PHE A 6 -25.13 10.18 -0.03
C PHE A 6 -25.13 8.83 0.70
N ARG A 7 -25.79 8.73 1.87
CA ARG A 7 -25.96 7.43 2.56
C ARG A 7 -26.68 6.42 1.69
N LYS A 8 -27.78 6.81 1.03
CA LYS A 8 -28.50 5.93 0.08
C LYS A 8 -27.61 5.46 -1.07
N PHE A 9 -26.72 6.31 -1.56
CA PHE A 9 -25.77 5.92 -2.61
C PHE A 9 -24.79 4.85 -2.14
N LEU A 10 -24.33 4.93 -0.89
CA LEU A 10 -23.45 3.92 -0.29
C LEU A 10 -24.22 2.62 0.02
N THR A 11 -25.44 2.71 0.56
CA THR A 11 -26.19 1.53 1.04
C THR A 11 -26.96 0.80 -0.07
N CYS A 12 -27.40 1.48 -1.12
CA CYS A 12 -28.30 0.91 -2.14
C CYS A 12 -27.63 0.69 -3.50
N SER A 13 -26.32 0.90 -3.61
CA SER A 13 -25.57 0.68 -4.85
C SER A 13 -24.44 -0.33 -4.65
N ASN A 14 -24.07 -1.01 -5.73
CA ASN A 14 -22.93 -1.93 -5.81
C ASN A 14 -21.72 -1.31 -6.51
N PHE A 15 -21.68 0.01 -6.69
CA PHE A 15 -20.53 0.65 -7.36
C PHE A 15 -19.23 0.41 -6.60
N PRO A 16 -18.11 0.20 -7.32
CA PRO A 16 -16.77 0.18 -6.73
C PRO A 16 -16.46 1.48 -5.99
N ILE A 17 -15.79 1.36 -4.85
CA ILE A 17 -15.44 2.48 -3.98
C ILE A 17 -13.94 2.77 -4.10
N LYS A 18 -13.61 4.06 -4.22
CA LYS A 18 -12.24 4.56 -4.18
C LYS A 18 -12.09 5.49 -2.98
N ILE A 19 -11.10 5.23 -2.15
CA ILE A 19 -10.80 6.00 -0.95
C ILE A 19 -9.56 6.84 -1.19
N ASN A 20 -9.62 8.12 -0.82
CA ASN A 20 -8.49 9.03 -0.85
C ASN A 20 -8.46 9.84 0.45
N ILE A 21 -7.39 9.66 1.22
CA ILE A 21 -7.18 10.26 2.54
C ILE A 21 -5.82 10.96 2.48
N SER A 22 -5.81 12.28 2.64
CA SER A 22 -4.59 13.10 2.47
C SER A 22 -4.19 13.91 3.71
N SER A 23 -5.13 14.12 4.64
CA SER A 23 -4.92 14.84 5.90
C SER A 23 -6.22 14.74 6.73
N ILE A 24 -6.32 13.74 7.59
CA ILE A 24 -7.47 13.53 8.47
C ILE A 24 -6.97 13.35 9.89
N SER A 25 -7.62 13.97 10.87
CA SER A 25 -7.28 13.73 12.27
C SER A 25 -7.55 12.27 12.67
N ARG A 26 -6.87 11.78 13.71
CA ARG A 26 -7.08 10.41 14.22
C ARG A 26 -8.54 10.12 14.55
N SER A 27 -9.24 11.05 15.21
CA SER A 27 -10.66 10.90 15.56
C SER A 27 -11.53 10.75 14.31
N ASN A 28 -11.35 11.65 13.35
CA ASN A 28 -12.15 11.65 12.12
C ASN A 28 -11.84 10.41 11.27
N PHE A 29 -10.60 9.91 11.31
CA PHE A 29 -10.25 8.66 10.66
C PHE A 29 -10.92 7.47 11.31
N GLN A 30 -10.98 7.40 12.65
CA GLN A 30 -11.67 6.32 13.34
C GLN A 30 -13.17 6.28 12.99
N ASP A 31 -13.81 7.44 12.97
CA ASP A 31 -15.22 7.56 12.58
C ASP A 31 -15.42 7.15 11.12
N TYR A 32 -14.60 7.68 10.22
CA TYR A 32 -14.63 7.34 8.79
C TYR A 32 -14.37 5.85 8.56
N TYR A 33 -13.42 5.27 9.29
CA TYR A 33 -13.07 3.86 9.21
C TYR A 33 -14.24 2.98 9.65
N THR A 34 -14.90 3.32 10.75
CA THR A 34 -16.02 2.57 11.31
C THR A 34 -17.28 2.68 10.45
N ASP A 35 -17.58 3.88 9.96
CA ASP A 35 -18.83 4.17 9.26
C ASP A 35 -18.78 3.88 7.76
N ILE A 36 -17.59 3.98 7.15
CA ILE A 36 -17.42 3.92 5.70
C ILE A 36 -16.49 2.78 5.27
N ILE A 37 -15.33 2.60 5.90
CA ILE A 37 -14.35 1.62 5.41
C ILE A 37 -14.79 0.19 5.72
N ILE A 38 -15.10 -0.12 6.98
CA ILE A 38 -15.47 -1.49 7.39
C ILE A 38 -16.71 -2.00 6.65
N PRO A 39 -17.86 -1.27 6.62
CA PRO A 39 -19.10 -1.83 6.09
C PRO A 39 -19.02 -2.12 4.59
N TYR A 40 -18.18 -1.37 3.87
CA TYR A 40 -18.07 -1.44 2.42
C TYR A 40 -16.72 -1.96 1.93
N GLN A 41 -15.93 -2.61 2.81
CA GLN A 41 -14.56 -3.08 2.49
C GLN A 41 -14.49 -3.99 1.25
N HIS A 42 -15.52 -4.81 1.04
CA HIS A 42 -15.64 -5.73 -0.08
C HIS A 42 -15.88 -5.05 -1.43
N ARG A 43 -16.17 -3.74 -1.46
CA ARG A 43 -16.37 -2.93 -2.68
C ARG A 43 -15.21 -1.98 -2.96
N ILE A 44 -14.25 -1.88 -2.05
CA ILE A 44 -13.14 -0.94 -2.19
C ILE A 44 -12.13 -1.53 -3.17
N THR A 45 -11.94 -0.83 -4.29
CA THR A 45 -10.97 -1.23 -5.33
C THR A 45 -9.72 -0.36 -5.33
N SER A 46 -9.77 0.81 -4.70
CA SER A 46 -8.61 1.68 -4.58
C SER A 46 -8.55 2.36 -3.23
N ILE A 47 -7.37 2.34 -2.62
CA ILE A 47 -7.04 3.07 -1.40
C ILE A 47 -5.84 3.95 -1.69
N CYS A 48 -5.98 5.24 -1.38
CA CYS A 48 -4.89 6.19 -1.37
C CYS A 48 -4.84 6.86 -0.01
N ILE A 49 -3.73 6.68 0.70
CA ILE A 49 -3.48 7.28 2.00
C ILE A 49 -2.16 8.04 1.90
N ARG A 50 -2.19 9.31 2.26
CA ARG A 50 -1.02 10.17 2.36
C ARG A 50 -0.91 10.70 3.77
N ASN A 51 0.32 10.95 4.21
CA ASN A 51 0.60 11.61 5.47
C ASN A 51 0.03 10.83 6.66
N LEU A 52 0.44 9.56 6.80
CA LEU A 52 0.06 8.66 7.89
C LEU A 52 0.74 9.02 9.23
N PHE A 53 1.11 10.29 9.41
CA PHE A 53 1.81 10.85 10.58
C PHE A 53 0.99 10.86 11.86
N PHE A 54 -0.33 10.68 11.76
CA PHE A 54 -1.10 10.44 12.95
C PHE A 54 -0.71 9.05 13.43
N ASN A 55 -0.27 8.93 14.69
CA ASN A 55 -0.15 7.69 15.47
C ASN A 55 -1.44 6.87 15.34
N CYS A 56 -1.61 6.24 14.18
CA CYS A 56 -2.78 5.47 13.83
C CYS A 56 -2.39 4.07 14.26
N ASP A 57 -2.48 3.82 15.57
CA ASP A 57 -2.47 2.46 16.13
C ASP A 57 -3.62 1.62 15.55
N ILE A 58 -4.52 2.24 14.78
CA ILE A 58 -5.49 1.55 13.94
C ILE A 58 -4.65 0.77 12.94
N SER A 59 -4.55 -0.51 13.24
CA SER A 59 -3.76 -1.53 12.59
C SER A 59 -4.12 -1.69 11.11
N LEU A 60 -3.75 -0.69 10.31
CA LEU A 60 -3.89 -0.65 8.86
C LEU A 60 -3.40 -1.97 8.27
N HIS A 61 -2.32 -2.51 8.85
CA HIS A 61 -1.81 -3.84 8.60
C HIS A 61 -2.89 -4.94 8.77
N THR A 62 -3.50 -5.14 9.94
CA THR A 62 -4.51 -6.21 10.18
C THR A 62 -5.78 -6.12 9.32
N ILE A 63 -5.95 -5.07 8.52
CA ILE A 63 -7.17 -4.81 7.76
C ILE A 63 -6.91 -4.86 6.25
N LEU A 64 -5.69 -4.57 5.78
CA LEU A 64 -5.42 -4.53 4.33
C LEU A 64 -5.78 -5.84 3.65
N SER A 65 -5.51 -6.98 4.30
CA SER A 65 -5.87 -8.32 3.83
C SER A 65 -7.37 -8.56 3.62
N LYS A 66 -8.25 -7.73 4.22
CA LYS A 66 -9.72 -7.84 4.09
C LYS A 66 -10.27 -7.18 2.83
N PHE A 67 -9.51 -6.33 2.15
CA PHE A 67 -9.94 -5.66 0.92
C PHE A 67 -9.74 -6.57 -0.30
N ILE A 68 -10.51 -7.67 -0.38
CA ILE A 68 -10.36 -8.70 -1.43
C ILE A 68 -10.52 -8.17 -2.88
N GLN A 69 -11.19 -7.03 -3.06
CA GLN A 69 -11.35 -6.37 -4.37
C GLN A 69 -10.29 -5.27 -4.62
N LEU A 70 -9.32 -5.09 -3.73
CA LEU A 70 -8.34 -4.02 -3.85
C LEU A 70 -7.44 -4.27 -5.05
N GLU A 71 -7.48 -3.34 -6.00
CA GLU A 71 -6.67 -3.34 -7.21
C GLU A 71 -5.50 -2.36 -7.09
N ARG A 72 -5.70 -1.24 -6.37
CA ARG A 72 -4.73 -0.16 -6.27
C ARG A 72 -4.53 0.31 -4.83
N LEU A 73 -3.28 0.25 -4.37
CA LEU A 73 -2.86 0.78 -3.08
C LEU A 73 -1.81 1.88 -3.28
N ILE A 74 -2.07 3.06 -2.72
CA ILE A 74 -1.12 4.16 -2.65
C ILE A 74 -0.92 4.55 -1.20
N LEU A 75 0.33 4.48 -0.75
CA LEU A 75 0.78 4.87 0.58
C LEU A 75 1.94 5.85 0.40
N GLU A 76 1.73 7.11 0.76
CA GLU A 76 2.76 8.16 0.64
C GLU A 76 3.01 8.84 1.98
N ASN A 77 4.28 9.13 2.26
CA ASN A 77 4.76 9.68 3.53
C ASN A 77 4.30 8.81 4.71
N ILE A 78 4.68 7.53 4.66
CA ILE A 78 4.47 6.57 5.75
C ILE A 78 5.78 6.34 6.51
N SER A 79 5.69 6.03 7.80
CA SER A 79 6.83 5.54 8.59
C SER A 79 7.27 4.15 8.12
N SER A 80 8.58 3.95 8.05
CA SER A 80 9.24 2.72 7.61
C SER A 80 8.86 1.51 8.47
N GLU A 81 8.51 1.74 9.73
CA GLU A 81 8.13 0.69 10.70
C GLU A 81 6.89 -0.11 10.26
N TYR A 82 6.05 0.46 9.41
CA TYR A 82 4.83 -0.19 8.93
C TYR A 82 5.03 -1.00 7.65
N VAL A 83 6.12 -0.77 6.90
CA VAL A 83 6.31 -1.31 5.55
C VAL A 83 6.27 -2.83 5.54
N GLU A 84 7.02 -3.49 6.42
CA GLU A 84 7.08 -4.95 6.45
C GLU A 84 5.70 -5.58 6.72
N ASN A 85 4.94 -5.02 7.66
CA ASN A 85 3.61 -5.53 7.98
C ASN A 85 2.64 -5.31 6.81
N ILE A 86 2.65 -4.11 6.23
CA ILE A 86 1.85 -3.79 5.04
C ILE A 86 2.15 -4.77 3.90
N LEU A 87 3.43 -5.06 3.64
CA LEU A 87 3.85 -6.00 2.60
C LEU A 87 3.33 -7.43 2.88
N LYS A 88 3.32 -7.87 4.14
CA LYS A 88 2.73 -9.16 4.53
C LYS A 88 1.23 -9.20 4.26
N ASP A 89 0.49 -8.14 4.58
CA ASP A 89 -0.96 -8.13 4.41
C ASP A 89 -1.38 -8.07 2.95
N ILE A 90 -0.66 -7.31 2.12
CA ILE A 90 -0.96 -7.20 0.71
C ILE A 90 -0.54 -8.43 -0.10
N ALA A 91 0.35 -9.27 0.44
CA ALA A 91 0.75 -10.54 -0.20
C ALA A 91 -0.45 -11.47 -0.45
N CYS A 92 -1.48 -11.37 0.39
CA CYS A 92 -2.71 -12.17 0.27
C CYS A 92 -3.76 -11.53 -0.65
N LEU A 93 -3.52 -10.35 -1.21
CA LEU A 93 -4.53 -9.64 -1.99
C LEU A 93 -4.59 -10.14 -3.44
N PRO A 94 -5.68 -10.80 -3.84
CA PRO A 94 -5.72 -11.54 -5.10
C PRO A 94 -5.80 -10.63 -6.32
N ASN A 95 -6.13 -9.34 -6.17
CA ASN A 95 -6.40 -8.44 -7.29
C ASN A 95 -5.46 -7.22 -7.33
N LEU A 96 -4.49 -7.14 -6.41
CA LEU A 96 -3.60 -5.99 -6.33
C LEU A 96 -2.71 -5.92 -7.57
N SER A 97 -2.94 -4.91 -8.40
CA SER A 97 -2.25 -4.69 -9.67
C SER A 97 -1.44 -3.40 -9.72
N SER A 98 -1.67 -2.49 -8.77
CA SER A 98 -0.96 -1.22 -8.66
C SER A 98 -0.56 -0.93 -7.22
N LEU A 99 0.73 -0.74 -6.97
CA LEU A 99 1.30 -0.42 -5.67
C LEU A 99 2.16 0.84 -5.74
N VAL A 100 1.94 1.76 -4.80
CA VAL A 100 2.82 2.88 -4.52
C VAL A 100 3.15 2.89 -3.03
N ILE A 101 4.44 2.81 -2.69
CA ILE A 101 4.92 2.97 -1.31
C ILE A 101 6.02 4.03 -1.31
N ILE A 102 5.76 5.16 -0.67
CA ILE A 102 6.75 6.21 -0.46
C ILE A 102 6.88 6.41 1.04
N VAL A 103 7.99 5.96 1.60
CA VAL A 103 8.32 6.20 3.01
C VAL A 103 8.94 7.59 3.18
N GLU A 104 8.84 8.12 4.39
CA GLU A 104 9.49 9.37 4.77
C GLU A 104 10.91 9.16 5.32
N ASP A 105 11.10 8.10 6.09
CA ASP A 105 12.33 7.71 6.77
C ASP A 105 13.01 6.51 6.08
N HIS A 106 13.88 5.76 6.77
CA HIS A 106 14.69 4.70 6.16
C HIS A 106 14.15 3.31 6.52
N VAL A 107 13.96 2.46 5.51
CA VAL A 107 13.62 1.05 5.73
C VAL A 107 14.88 0.26 6.06
N LYS A 108 14.83 -0.54 7.13
CA LYS A 108 15.98 -1.35 7.59
C LYS A 108 16.30 -2.53 6.67
N ASN A 109 15.27 -3.21 6.16
CA ASN A 109 15.40 -4.45 5.37
C ASN A 109 14.92 -4.23 3.93
N VAL A 110 15.63 -3.40 3.18
CA VAL A 110 15.24 -3.00 1.82
C VAL A 110 15.13 -4.21 0.89
N ASN A 111 16.09 -5.14 0.96
CA ASN A 111 16.11 -6.35 0.11
C ASN A 111 14.89 -7.26 0.33
N GLU A 112 14.51 -7.49 1.59
CA GLU A 112 13.30 -8.26 1.91
C GLU A 112 12.03 -7.57 1.38
N CYS A 113 11.97 -6.24 1.46
CA CYS A 113 10.84 -5.49 0.91
C CYS A 113 10.74 -5.67 -0.61
N TYR A 114 11.85 -5.57 -1.34
CA TYR A 114 11.90 -5.83 -2.77
C TYR A 114 11.45 -7.26 -3.11
N LEU A 115 11.97 -8.27 -2.39
CA LEU A 115 11.57 -9.67 -2.59
C LEU A 115 10.08 -9.88 -2.36
N SER A 116 9.50 -9.31 -1.30
CA SER A 116 8.06 -9.37 -1.03
C SER A 116 7.25 -8.73 -2.16
N ILE A 117 7.66 -7.57 -2.65
CA ILE A 117 6.98 -6.86 -3.74
C ILE A 117 7.04 -7.64 -5.06
N PHE A 118 8.21 -8.15 -5.42
CA PHE A 118 8.41 -8.87 -6.68
C PHE A 118 7.68 -10.21 -6.73
N ARG A 119 7.34 -10.78 -5.56
CA ARG A 119 6.52 -11.98 -5.42
C ARG A 119 5.00 -11.73 -5.54
N LEU A 120 4.55 -10.48 -5.66
CA LEU A 120 3.13 -10.18 -5.80
C LEU A 120 2.62 -10.64 -7.19
N PRO A 121 1.64 -11.57 -7.25
CA PRO A 121 1.38 -12.35 -8.46
C PRO A 121 0.64 -11.59 -9.57
N LYS A 122 -0.06 -10.50 -9.24
CA LYS A 122 -0.81 -9.68 -10.23
C LYS A 122 -0.32 -8.24 -10.31
N LEU A 123 0.78 -7.92 -9.64
CA LEU A 123 1.30 -6.56 -9.57
C LEU A 123 1.89 -6.13 -10.91
N LYS A 124 1.20 -5.25 -11.64
CA LYS A 124 1.66 -4.71 -12.93
C LYS A 124 2.43 -3.42 -12.79
N TYR A 125 1.98 -2.54 -11.89
CA TYR A 125 2.60 -1.24 -11.65
C TYR A 125 3.14 -1.16 -10.22
N CYS A 126 4.42 -0.83 -10.08
CA CYS A 126 5.06 -0.61 -8.80
C CYS A 126 5.85 0.70 -8.80
N LYS A 127 5.63 1.54 -7.80
CA LYS A 127 6.45 2.72 -7.53
C LYS A 127 6.87 2.77 -6.08
N ILE A 128 8.17 2.86 -5.82
CA ILE A 128 8.71 2.74 -4.48
C ILE A 128 9.80 3.77 -4.17
N SER A 129 9.75 4.27 -2.94
CA SER A 129 10.80 5.04 -2.28
C SER A 129 10.93 4.47 -0.89
N LEU A 130 12.08 3.87 -0.53
CA LEU A 130 12.29 3.19 0.75
C LEU A 130 13.30 3.92 1.66
N GLY A 131 13.70 5.15 1.30
CA GLY A 131 14.65 5.98 2.03
C GLY A 131 16.09 5.48 1.89
N ASN A 132 17.05 6.38 1.69
CA ASN A 132 18.47 6.00 1.58
C ASN A 132 19.36 7.04 2.25
N TYR A 133 19.74 6.77 3.50
CA TYR A 133 20.83 7.44 4.20
C TYR A 133 21.57 6.36 4.98
N ASN A 134 22.45 5.62 4.30
CA ASN A 134 23.74 5.13 4.81
C ASN A 134 24.30 4.01 3.91
N PHE A 135 25.18 4.40 2.98
CA PHE A 135 26.46 3.79 2.58
C PHE A 135 26.69 2.26 2.57
N ILE A 136 25.66 1.43 2.54
CA ILE A 136 25.81 0.03 2.16
C ILE A 136 24.98 -0.14 0.90
N SER A 137 25.68 -0.45 -0.18
CA SER A 137 25.10 -0.78 -1.48
C SER A 137 24.24 -2.02 -1.31
N ASP A 138 23.00 -1.85 -0.86
CA ASP A 138 22.01 -2.90 -0.91
C ASP A 138 21.68 -3.10 -2.38
N SER A 139 22.44 -4.02 -2.98
CA SER A 139 22.18 -4.51 -4.31
C SER A 139 20.75 -5.02 -4.35
N LEU A 140 20.02 -4.71 -5.41
CA LEU A 140 18.71 -5.32 -5.62
C LEU A 140 18.83 -6.84 -5.48
N PRO A 141 17.92 -7.48 -4.73
CA PRO A 141 18.00 -8.91 -4.50
C PRO A 141 17.93 -9.64 -5.84
N TYR A 142 18.78 -10.64 -6.00
CA TYR A 142 18.69 -11.54 -7.15
C TYR A 142 17.30 -12.17 -7.16
N ALA A 143 16.57 -11.98 -8.26
CA ALA A 143 15.27 -12.61 -8.44
C ALA A 143 15.48 -14.13 -8.49
N THR A 144 15.10 -14.84 -7.43
CA THR A 144 15.12 -16.31 -7.38
C THR A 144 13.95 -16.93 -8.14
N ASN A 145 12.98 -16.12 -8.57
CA ASN A 145 11.80 -16.53 -9.31
C ASN A 145 11.94 -16.08 -10.76
N GLU A 146 11.65 -16.97 -11.72
CA GLU A 146 11.83 -16.70 -13.14
C GLU A 146 10.95 -15.56 -13.68
N PHE A 147 9.81 -15.25 -13.04
CA PHE A 147 8.86 -14.27 -13.56
C PHE A 147 8.22 -13.41 -12.46
N SER A 148 8.37 -12.08 -12.62
CA SER A 148 7.54 -11.08 -11.94
C SER A 148 6.45 -10.59 -12.90
N SER A 149 5.25 -10.30 -12.38
CA SER A 149 4.14 -9.77 -13.18
C SER A 149 4.25 -8.26 -13.46
N ILE A 150 5.30 -7.61 -12.96
CA ILE A 150 5.50 -6.16 -13.04
C ILE A 150 5.82 -5.75 -14.47
N GLU A 151 4.95 -4.93 -15.04
CA GLU A 151 5.07 -4.29 -16.36
C GLU A 151 5.75 -2.92 -16.27
N GLN A 152 5.60 -2.23 -15.13
CA GLN A 152 6.19 -0.92 -14.87
C GLN A 152 6.73 -0.81 -13.44
N LEU A 153 8.03 -0.54 -13.31
CA LEU A 153 8.72 -0.32 -12.05
C LEU A 153 9.33 1.09 -11.99
N VAL A 154 9.04 1.83 -10.93
CA VAL A 154 9.61 3.17 -10.68
C VAL A 154 10.27 3.18 -9.31
N ILE A 155 11.60 3.29 -9.29
CA ILE A 155 12.37 3.39 -8.04
C ILE A 155 12.79 4.86 -7.85
N LYS A 156 12.47 5.42 -6.68
CA LYS A 156 12.71 6.83 -6.33
C LYS A 156 13.86 7.02 -5.33
N HIS A 157 14.81 6.11 -5.33
CA HIS A 157 16.02 6.16 -4.52
C HIS A 157 17.16 5.46 -5.28
N GLU A 158 18.39 5.66 -4.85
CA GLU A 158 19.55 4.99 -5.42
C GLU A 158 19.47 3.48 -5.21
N VAL A 159 19.78 2.71 -6.26
CA VAL A 159 19.87 1.25 -6.24
C VAL A 159 21.10 0.79 -7.01
N TYR A 160 21.69 -0.30 -6.55
CA TYR A 160 22.86 -0.93 -7.19
C TYR A 160 22.48 -2.32 -7.69
N PHE A 161 23.11 -2.77 -8.78
CA PHE A 161 23.01 -4.15 -9.25
C PHE A 161 24.31 -4.87 -8.90
N ASN A 162 24.21 -6.09 -8.39
CA ASN A 162 25.40 -6.94 -8.27
C ASN A 162 25.91 -7.26 -9.68
N ALA A 163 27.24 -7.28 -9.83
CA ALA A 163 27.86 -7.76 -11.06
C ALA A 163 27.50 -9.24 -11.26
N ILE A 164 27.01 -9.58 -12.45
CA ILE A 164 26.80 -10.96 -12.87
C ILE A 164 28.20 -11.54 -13.11
N HIS A 165 28.61 -12.51 -12.29
CA HIS A 165 29.85 -13.28 -12.45
C HIS A 165 29.57 -14.63 -13.11
#